data_AF-A0A6P0WSZ8-F1
#
_entry.id   AF-A0A6P0WSZ8-F1
#
_cell.length_a   1.000
_cell.length_b   1.000
_cell.length_c   1.000
_cell.angle_alpha   90.00
_cell.angle_beta   90.00
_cell.angle_gamma   90.00
#
_symmetry.space_group_name_H-M   'P 1'
#
loop_
_entity.id
_entity.type
_entity.pdbx_description
1 polymer ?
#
loop_
_entity_poly.entity_id
_entity_poly.type
_entity_poly.pdbx_seq_one_letter_code
_entity_poly.pdbx_strand_id
1 'polypeptide(L)'
;PQYFKQGKVAGRKFYYHTIRAIDKGQQQGIPVQQAAKEYSFTTQLHYRNLTSAELGTLLIVLGQDQAKYPIALKVGGGKPIGMGTMTVEVTTLEQATNLRDRYLSYQSTPDHLTGGELQQVMQKAIQKAHQELVQAQQLQELTTVLKYPTDREPPDGMY
;
A
#
# COMPACT_ATOMS: atom_id res chain seq x y z
N PRO A 1 9.11 -1.94 14.17
CA PRO A 1 9.15 -2.31 15.61
C PRO A 1 9.16 -3.84 15.80
N GLN A 2 10.17 -4.36 16.51
CA GLN A 2 10.21 -5.76 16.94
C GLN A 2 9.15 -5.98 18.01
N TYR A 3 8.35 -7.05 17.90
CA TYR A 3 7.44 -7.45 18.98
C TYR A 3 8.09 -8.53 19.83
N PHE A 4 7.92 -8.43 21.14
CA PHE A 4 8.49 -9.37 22.09
C PHE A 4 7.39 -10.23 22.68
N LYS A 5 7.63 -11.55 22.77
CA LYS A 5 6.79 -12.49 23.52
C LYS A 5 7.70 -13.16 24.54
N GLN A 6 7.37 -13.03 25.83
CA GLN A 6 8.17 -13.58 26.94
C GLN A 6 9.66 -13.16 26.87
N GLY A 7 9.93 -11.89 26.57
CA GLY A 7 11.29 -11.34 26.55
C GLY A 7 12.13 -11.69 25.31
N LYS A 8 11.59 -12.43 24.33
CA LYS A 8 12.27 -12.75 23.06
C LYS A 8 11.62 -12.03 21.88
N VAL A 9 12.43 -11.60 20.91
CA VAL A 9 11.93 -11.08 19.63
C VAL A 9 11.11 -12.19 18.97
N ALA A 10 9.82 -11.95 18.83
CA ALA A 10 8.89 -12.88 18.21
C ALA A 10 8.59 -12.50 16.75
N GLY A 11 9.03 -11.31 16.30
CA GLY A 11 9.05 -10.92 14.88
C GLY A 11 8.63 -9.47 14.64
N ARG A 12 7.96 -9.22 13.49
CA ARG A 12 7.39 -7.91 13.13
C ARG A 12 5.91 -7.84 13.50
N LYS A 13 5.48 -6.73 14.11
CA LYS A 13 4.07 -6.48 14.43
C LYS A 13 3.33 -6.05 13.17
N PHE A 14 2.24 -6.75 12.86
CA PHE A 14 1.32 -6.38 11.79
C PHE A 14 -0.05 -6.00 12.36
N TYR A 15 -0.74 -5.09 11.67
CA TYR A 15 -2.10 -4.67 12.00
C TYR A 15 -3.01 -5.11 10.86
N TYR A 16 -3.94 -5.99 11.19
CA TYR A 16 -4.89 -6.52 10.22
C TYR A 16 -5.97 -5.50 9.87
N HIS A 17 -6.56 -5.66 8.68
CA HIS A 17 -7.82 -4.99 8.37
C HIS A 17 -8.96 -5.69 9.12
N THR A 18 -9.96 -4.93 9.53
CA THR A 18 -11.18 -5.40 10.17
C THR A 18 -12.37 -4.70 9.54
N ILE A 19 -13.56 -5.32 9.59
CA ILE A 19 -14.77 -4.74 8.99
C ILE A 19 -15.24 -3.46 9.69
N ARG A 20 -14.87 -3.29 10.96
CA ARG A 20 -15.17 -2.13 11.80
C ARG A 20 -14.02 -1.83 12.77
N ALA A 21 -13.98 -0.60 13.25
CA ALA A 21 -13.06 -0.19 14.31
C ALA A 21 -13.58 -0.65 15.68
N ILE A 22 -12.67 -0.87 16.63
CA ILE A 22 -13.02 -1.09 18.04
C ILE A 22 -13.38 0.26 18.64
N ASP A 23 -14.58 0.36 19.20
CA ASP A 23 -14.97 1.50 20.02
C ASP A 23 -14.31 1.35 21.40
N LYS A 24 -13.45 2.29 21.78
CA LYS A 24 -12.84 2.33 23.12
C LYS A 24 -13.77 2.93 24.19
N GLY A 25 -15.05 3.13 23.86
CA GLY A 25 -16.06 3.67 24.75
C GLY A 25 -15.98 5.19 24.85
N GLN A 26 -17.14 5.81 25.04
CA GLN A 26 -17.33 7.27 25.14
C GLN A 26 -16.48 7.96 26.24
N GLN A 27 -15.88 7.20 27.16
CA GLN A 27 -15.16 7.73 28.34
C GLN A 27 -13.62 7.65 28.24
N GLN A 28 -13.05 7.06 27.20
CA GLN A 28 -11.59 6.95 27.02
C GLN A 28 -11.10 7.34 25.61
N GLY A 29 -11.98 7.88 24.76
CA GLY A 29 -11.66 8.28 23.39
C GLY A 29 -10.98 9.65 23.32
N ILE A 30 -9.86 9.73 22.60
CA ILE A 30 -9.38 11.00 22.04
C ILE A 30 -10.40 11.41 20.95
N PRO A 31 -10.88 12.67 20.90
CA PRO A 31 -11.71 13.13 19.79
C PRO A 31 -10.94 12.90 18.48
N VAL A 32 -11.44 11.99 17.64
CA VAL A 32 -10.83 11.67 16.34
C VAL A 32 -11.76 12.13 15.23
N GLN A 33 -11.23 12.87 14.28
CA GLN A 33 -11.87 13.06 12.99
C GLN A 33 -11.47 11.90 12.08
N GLN A 34 -12.47 11.16 11.61
CA GLN A 34 -12.25 10.02 10.72
C GLN A 34 -12.79 10.35 9.32
N ALA A 35 -11.94 10.19 8.30
CA ALA A 35 -12.42 10.15 6.92
C ALA A 35 -13.25 8.88 6.72
N ALA A 36 -14.50 9.05 6.27
CA ALA A 36 -15.36 7.96 5.89
C ALA A 36 -14.90 7.29 4.57
N LYS A 37 -15.48 6.14 4.22
CA LYS A 37 -14.99 5.28 3.12
C LYS A 37 -15.16 5.91 1.73
N GLU A 38 -16.06 6.88 1.60
CA GLU A 38 -16.38 7.61 0.38
C GLU A 38 -15.37 8.70 0.03
N TYR A 39 -14.50 9.09 0.97
CA TYR A 39 -13.49 10.11 0.70
C TYR A 39 -12.33 9.55 -0.11
N SER A 40 -12.01 10.24 -1.20
CA SER A 40 -10.83 9.99 -2.02
C SER A 40 -9.89 11.18 -1.96
N PHE A 41 -8.60 10.90 -1.92
CA PHE A 41 -7.55 11.92 -1.90
C PHE A 41 -6.61 11.69 -3.08
N THR A 42 -6.39 12.74 -3.87
CA THR A 42 -5.40 12.70 -4.95
C THR A 42 -4.04 13.06 -4.37
N THR A 43 -3.03 12.26 -4.69
CA THR A 43 -1.66 12.50 -4.26
C THR A 43 -0.68 12.12 -5.38
N GLN A 44 0.59 12.49 -5.20
CA GLN A 44 1.67 12.18 -6.12
C GLN A 44 2.81 11.53 -5.34
N LEU A 45 3.38 10.45 -5.91
CA LEU A 45 4.55 9.78 -5.37
C LEU A 45 5.71 9.97 -6.35
N HIS A 46 6.71 10.73 -5.93
CA HIS A 46 7.95 10.87 -6.68
C HIS A 46 8.93 9.78 -6.26
N TYR A 47 9.50 9.09 -7.24
CA TYR A 47 10.56 8.10 -7.04
C TYR A 47 11.77 8.46 -7.89
N ARG A 48 12.92 7.87 -7.58
CA ARG A 48 14.17 8.08 -8.32
C ARG A 48 14.84 6.75 -8.58
N ASN A 49 15.30 6.55 -9.81
CA ASN A 49 16.18 5.46 -10.23
C ASN A 49 15.69 4.06 -9.81
N LEU A 50 14.37 3.84 -9.76
CA LEU A 50 13.84 2.50 -9.55
C LEU A 50 14.07 1.68 -10.82
N THR A 51 14.62 0.49 -10.64
CA THR A 51 14.56 -0.56 -11.66
C THR A 51 13.10 -0.97 -11.89
N SER A 52 12.82 -1.65 -13.01
CA SER A 52 11.47 -2.14 -13.27
C SER A 52 10.97 -3.12 -12.19
N ALA A 53 11.85 -3.93 -11.59
CA ALA A 53 11.50 -4.83 -10.51
C ALA A 53 11.16 -4.08 -9.20
N GLU A 54 11.91 -3.03 -8.87
CA GLU A 54 11.62 -2.21 -7.68
C GLU A 54 10.33 -1.41 -7.85
N LEU A 55 10.09 -0.85 -9.05
CA LEU A 55 8.81 -0.21 -9.38
C LEU A 55 7.65 -1.21 -9.24
N GLY A 56 7.82 -2.43 -9.75
CA GLY A 56 6.82 -3.50 -9.58
C GLY A 56 6.58 -3.84 -8.11
N THR A 57 7.63 -3.89 -7.30
CA THR A 57 7.51 -4.14 -5.85
C THR A 57 6.73 -3.02 -5.15
N LEU A 58 6.97 -1.76 -5.52
CA LEU A 58 6.19 -0.62 -5.04
C LEU A 58 4.72 -0.75 -5.44
N LEU A 59 4.44 -1.05 -6.71
CA LEU A 59 3.08 -1.23 -7.22
C LEU A 59 2.33 -2.36 -6.50
N ILE A 60 3.00 -3.49 -6.22
CA ILE A 60 2.43 -4.59 -5.43
C ILE A 60 2.01 -4.08 -4.03
N VAL A 61 2.89 -3.38 -3.31
CA VAL A 61 2.59 -2.85 -1.96
C VAL A 61 1.48 -1.80 -1.99
N LEU A 62 1.34 -1.05 -3.08
CA LEU A 62 0.21 -0.14 -3.33
C LEU A 62 -1.08 -0.89 -3.74
N GLY A 63 -1.10 -2.22 -3.74
CA GLY A 63 -2.29 -3.03 -4.00
C GLY A 63 -2.62 -3.25 -5.48
N GLN A 64 -1.69 -2.96 -6.39
CA GLN A 64 -1.96 -3.03 -7.84
C GLN A 64 -1.90 -4.45 -8.43
N ASP A 65 -1.45 -5.45 -7.67
CA ASP A 65 -1.46 -6.87 -8.05
C ASP A 65 -2.72 -7.58 -7.55
N GLN A 66 -3.86 -6.94 -7.76
CA GLN A 66 -5.12 -7.26 -7.07
C GLN A 66 -5.71 -8.62 -7.46
N ALA A 67 -5.43 -9.09 -8.68
CA ALA A 67 -5.95 -10.37 -9.17
C ALA A 67 -5.41 -11.57 -8.37
N LYS A 68 -4.18 -11.47 -7.85
CA LYS A 68 -3.54 -12.54 -7.08
C LYS A 68 -3.35 -12.18 -5.61
N TYR A 69 -3.02 -10.93 -5.33
CA TYR A 69 -2.65 -10.45 -4.00
C TYR A 69 -3.41 -9.17 -3.65
N PRO A 70 -4.72 -9.26 -3.37
CA PRO A 70 -5.55 -8.10 -3.06
C PRO A 70 -5.21 -7.57 -1.66
N ILE A 71 -4.32 -6.57 -1.60
CA ILE A 71 -3.88 -5.94 -0.35
C ILE A 71 -4.24 -4.46 -0.32
N ALA A 72 -4.51 -3.94 0.88
CA ALA A 72 -4.68 -2.51 1.12
C ALA A 72 -3.58 -1.98 2.04
N LEU A 73 -3.36 -0.66 2.01
CA LEU A 73 -2.45 0.00 2.93
C LEU A 73 -3.09 0.16 4.30
N LYS A 74 -2.24 0.05 5.33
CA LYS A 74 -2.59 0.37 6.72
C LYS A 74 -1.80 1.60 7.16
N VAL A 75 -2.46 2.74 7.33
CA VAL A 75 -1.87 4.07 7.59
C VAL A 75 -2.39 4.71 8.89
N GLY A 76 -1.68 5.72 9.40
CA GLY A 76 -2.11 6.50 10.57
C GLY A 76 -1.92 5.80 11.94
N GLY A 77 -2.36 6.47 13.01
CA GLY A 77 -2.22 6.00 14.39
C GLY A 77 -3.31 5.02 14.85
N GLY A 78 -4.47 5.02 14.18
CA GLY A 78 -5.64 4.19 14.54
C GLY A 78 -5.55 2.71 14.15
N LYS A 79 -4.41 2.24 13.62
CA LYS A 79 -4.22 0.82 13.23
C LYS A 79 -4.54 -0.18 14.34
N PRO A 80 -4.16 0.04 15.62
CA PRO A 80 -4.49 -0.87 16.71
C PRO A 80 -5.99 -1.07 16.88
N ILE A 81 -6.81 -0.05 16.64
CA ILE A 81 -8.27 -0.12 16.81
C ILE A 81 -8.99 -0.43 15.50
N GLY A 82 -8.30 -0.94 14.48
CA GLY A 82 -8.92 -1.33 13.20
C GLY A 82 -9.08 -0.19 12.18
N MET A 83 -8.73 1.06 12.49
CA MET A 83 -8.80 2.20 11.56
C MET A 83 -7.62 2.26 10.57
N GLY A 84 -7.69 3.17 9.60
CA GLY A 84 -6.57 3.50 8.71
C GLY A 84 -6.38 2.53 7.54
N THR A 85 -7.44 1.87 7.09
CA THR A 85 -7.44 1.08 5.86
C THR A 85 -7.60 2.03 4.66
N MET A 86 -6.74 1.89 3.65
CA MET A 86 -6.78 2.71 2.44
C MET A 86 -6.45 1.85 1.21
N THR A 87 -7.30 1.91 0.20
CA THR A 87 -6.98 1.39 -1.15
C THR A 87 -6.32 2.50 -1.97
N VAL A 88 -5.48 2.12 -2.91
CA VAL A 88 -4.81 3.05 -3.82
C VAL A 88 -5.15 2.65 -5.24
N GLU A 89 -5.45 3.63 -6.07
CA GLU A 89 -5.55 3.48 -7.52
C GLU A 89 -4.42 4.30 -8.15
N VAL A 90 -3.60 3.66 -8.98
CA VAL A 90 -2.60 4.38 -9.78
C VAL A 90 -3.26 4.80 -11.08
N THR A 91 -3.56 6.10 -11.19
CA THR A 91 -4.29 6.66 -12.33
C THR A 91 -3.39 7.25 -13.41
N THR A 92 -2.14 7.56 -13.08
CA THR A 92 -1.17 8.15 -14.01
C THR A 92 0.25 7.75 -13.61
N LEU A 93 1.10 7.48 -14.60
CA LEU A 93 2.54 7.36 -14.42
C LEU A 93 3.23 8.41 -15.29
N GLU A 94 3.94 9.33 -14.65
CA GLU A 94 4.80 10.28 -15.35
C GLU A 94 6.14 9.63 -15.67
N GLN A 95 6.55 9.67 -16.93
CA GLN A 95 7.85 9.21 -17.38
C GLN A 95 8.59 10.30 -18.15
N ALA A 96 9.90 10.38 -17.95
CA ALA A 96 10.73 11.24 -18.77
C ALA A 96 10.89 10.58 -20.15
N THR A 97 10.44 11.25 -21.22
CA THR A 97 10.73 10.84 -22.61
C THR A 97 12.25 10.73 -22.83
N ASN A 98 12.99 11.67 -22.23
CA ASN A 98 14.44 11.68 -22.21
C ASN A 98 14.93 12.22 -20.85
N LEU A 99 15.72 11.40 -20.12
CA LEU A 99 16.29 11.80 -18.83
C LEU A 99 17.22 13.01 -18.96
N ARG A 100 18.00 13.12 -20.04
CA ARG A 100 18.88 14.27 -20.27
C ARG A 100 18.06 15.55 -20.37
N ASP A 101 17.02 15.55 -21.20
CA ASP A 101 16.24 16.74 -21.47
C ASP A 101 15.44 17.18 -20.24
N ARG A 102 14.97 16.23 -19.41
CA ARG A 102 14.33 16.53 -18.12
C ARG A 102 15.21 17.39 -17.21
N TYR A 103 16.53 17.22 -17.22
CA TYR A 103 17.44 17.96 -16.36
C TYR A 103 18.13 19.14 -17.07
N LEU A 104 18.17 19.16 -18.39
CA LEU A 104 18.88 20.18 -19.17
C LEU A 104 17.97 21.18 -19.90
N SER A 105 16.64 20.99 -19.86
CA SER A 105 15.68 21.87 -20.52
C SER A 105 14.57 22.32 -19.57
N TYR A 106 14.32 23.63 -19.55
CA TYR A 106 13.15 24.23 -18.87
C TYR A 106 11.82 23.99 -19.61
N GLN A 107 11.88 23.47 -20.84
CA GLN A 107 10.72 23.22 -21.71
C GLN A 107 10.38 21.73 -21.82
N SER A 108 11.09 20.85 -21.13
CA SER A 108 10.81 19.42 -21.15
C SER A 108 9.46 19.15 -20.48
N THR A 109 8.51 18.62 -21.24
CA THR A 109 7.25 18.09 -20.73
C THR A 109 7.37 16.58 -20.61
N PRO A 110 7.10 15.98 -19.45
CA PRO A 110 7.11 14.54 -19.31
C PRO A 110 5.88 13.91 -19.99
N ASP A 111 6.02 12.63 -20.36
CA ASP A 111 4.90 11.86 -20.88
C ASP A 111 4.06 11.35 -19.70
N HIS A 112 2.74 11.40 -19.87
CA HIS A 112 1.78 10.90 -18.89
C HIS A 112 1.10 9.65 -19.43
N LEU A 113 1.48 8.49 -18.90
CA LEU A 113 0.81 7.25 -19.22
C LEU A 113 -0.48 7.14 -18.43
N THR A 114 -1.57 6.82 -19.13
CA THR A 114 -2.90 6.60 -18.56
C THR A 114 -3.57 5.39 -19.23
N GLY A 115 -4.71 4.94 -18.69
CA GLY A 115 -5.52 3.89 -19.31
C GLY A 115 -4.76 2.59 -19.61
N GLY A 116 -4.92 2.07 -20.83
CA GLY A 116 -4.35 0.78 -21.23
C GLY A 116 -2.81 0.78 -21.25
N GLU A 117 -2.17 1.88 -21.65
CA GLU A 117 -0.70 1.98 -21.67
C GLU A 117 -0.13 1.93 -20.25
N LEU A 118 -0.76 2.65 -19.32
CA LEU A 118 -0.42 2.61 -17.90
C LEU A 118 -0.53 1.18 -17.35
N GLN A 119 -1.66 0.51 -17.61
CA GLN A 119 -1.88 -0.87 -17.18
C GLN A 119 -0.80 -1.81 -17.71
N GLN A 120 -0.42 -1.69 -18.99
CA GLN A 120 0.62 -2.52 -19.58
C GLN A 120 1.98 -2.31 -18.90
N VAL A 121 2.38 -1.06 -18.65
CA VAL A 121 3.65 -0.76 -17.97
C VAL A 121 3.66 -1.28 -16.53
N MET A 122 2.57 -1.07 -15.80
CA MET A 122 2.42 -1.59 -14.43
C MET A 122 2.51 -3.11 -14.38
N GLN A 123 1.81 -3.81 -15.27
CA GLN A 123 1.83 -5.28 -15.30
C GLN A 123 3.22 -5.83 -15.63
N LYS A 124 3.93 -5.22 -16.58
CA LYS A 124 5.31 -5.59 -16.91
C LYS A 124 6.24 -5.40 -15.70
N ALA A 125 6.13 -4.28 -14.99
CA ALA A 125 6.92 -4.00 -13.80
C ALA A 125 6.61 -5.00 -12.67
N ILE A 126 5.33 -5.26 -12.38
CA ILE A 126 4.87 -6.25 -11.39
C ILE A 126 5.40 -7.65 -11.73
N GLN A 127 5.30 -8.07 -13.00
CA GLN A 127 5.84 -9.36 -13.43
C GLN A 127 7.35 -9.46 -13.20
N LYS A 128 8.10 -8.38 -13.48
CA LYS A 128 9.54 -8.32 -13.24
C LYS A 128 9.87 -8.41 -11.74
N ALA A 129 9.08 -7.78 -10.89
CA ALA A 129 9.21 -7.90 -9.43
C ALA A 129 9.02 -9.35 -8.97
N HIS A 130 8.00 -10.05 -9.48
CA HIS A 130 7.78 -11.48 -9.21
C HIS A 130 8.94 -12.38 -9.62
N GLN A 131 9.63 -12.03 -10.70
CA GLN A 131 10.77 -12.81 -11.19
C GLN A 131 12.04 -12.59 -10.36
N GLU A 132 12.24 -11.39 -9.80
CA GLU A 132 13.55 -10.98 -9.29
C GLU A 132 13.59 -10.68 -7.79
N LEU A 133 12.56 -10.03 -7.24
CA LEU A 133 12.62 -9.44 -5.90
C LEU A 133 11.57 -9.98 -4.93
N VAL A 134 10.43 -10.43 -5.45
CA VAL A 134 9.32 -10.92 -4.62
C VAL A 134 9.59 -12.36 -4.22
N GLN A 135 9.43 -12.62 -2.93
CA GLN A 135 9.40 -13.97 -2.40
C GLN A 135 7.95 -14.41 -2.25
N ALA A 136 7.53 -15.38 -3.07
CA ALA A 136 6.11 -15.72 -3.23
C ALA A 136 5.42 -16.15 -1.92
N GLN A 137 6.11 -16.92 -1.07
CA GLN A 137 5.56 -17.36 0.22
C GLN A 137 5.34 -16.19 1.17
N GLN A 138 6.30 -15.27 1.28
CA GLN A 138 6.22 -14.10 2.14
C GLN A 138 5.15 -13.14 1.64
N LEU A 139 4.99 -12.99 0.33
CA LEU A 139 3.90 -12.20 -0.23
C LEU A 139 2.54 -12.85 0.10
N GLN A 140 2.41 -14.18 0.00
CA GLN A 140 1.19 -14.88 0.39
C GLN A 140 0.82 -14.67 1.87
N GLU A 141 1.81 -14.72 2.77
CA GLU A 141 1.63 -14.41 4.19
C GLU A 141 1.22 -12.96 4.40
N LEU A 142 1.87 -12.01 3.72
CA LEU A 142 1.49 -10.60 3.75
C LEU A 142 0.07 -10.38 3.24
N THR A 143 -0.34 -11.08 2.18
CA THR A 143 -1.70 -11.02 1.66
C THR A 143 -2.70 -11.55 2.67
N THR A 144 -2.39 -12.59 3.44
CA THR A 144 -3.27 -13.08 4.51
C THR A 144 -3.46 -12.02 5.61
N VAL A 145 -2.46 -11.17 5.83
CA VAL A 145 -2.47 -10.11 6.83
C VAL A 145 -3.18 -8.84 6.33
N LEU A 146 -2.86 -8.41 5.12
CA LEU A 146 -3.27 -7.14 4.53
C LEU A 146 -4.42 -7.29 3.52
N LYS A 147 -5.06 -8.47 3.46
CA LYS A 147 -6.17 -8.76 2.56
C LYS A 147 -7.24 -7.67 2.64
N TYR A 148 -7.67 -7.16 1.50
CA TYR A 148 -8.81 -6.26 1.41
C TYR A 148 -9.57 -6.45 0.08
N PRO A 149 -10.92 -6.50 0.08
CA PRO A 149 -11.81 -6.44 1.25
C PRO A 149 -11.60 -7.63 2.20
N THR A 150 -11.94 -7.43 3.46
CA THR A 150 -11.82 -8.44 4.53
C THR A 150 -13.17 -8.68 5.16
N ASP A 151 -13.35 -9.88 5.69
CA ASP A 151 -14.45 -10.38 6.51
C ASP A 151 -14.07 -10.51 7.99
N ARG A 152 -12.86 -10.07 8.37
CA ARG A 152 -12.33 -10.21 9.72
C ARG A 152 -13.03 -9.26 10.69
N GLU A 153 -13.62 -9.81 11.74
CA GLU A 153 -14.06 -9.05 12.92
C GLU A 153 -12.86 -8.56 13.74
N PRO A 154 -12.94 -7.39 14.38
CA PRO A 154 -11.94 -7.02 15.37
C PRO A 154 -11.94 -8.04 16.52
N PRO A 155 -10.77 -8.32 17.12
CA PRO A 155 -10.69 -9.26 18.24
C PRO A 155 -11.50 -8.75 19.44
N ASP A 156 -12.27 -9.66 20.05
CA ASP A 156 -12.99 -9.39 21.30
C ASP A 156 -12.00 -9.25 22.46
N GLY A 157 -12.12 -8.16 23.21
CA GLY A 157 -11.34 -7.96 24.43
C GLY A 157 -9.83 -8.00 24.22
N MET A 158 -9.27 -7.03 23.49
CA MET A 158 -8.13 -6.20 23.93
C MET A 158 -7.38 -5.55 22.77
N TYR A 159 -7.07 -4.27 22.99
CA TYR A 159 -5.69 -3.81 23.18
C TYR A 159 -5.50 -3.43 24.64
#